data_AF-A0A218QP24-F1
#
_entry.id   AF-A0A218QP24-F1
#
_cell.length_a   1.000
_cell.length_b   1.000
_cell.length_c   1.000
_cell.angle_alpha   90.00
_cell.angle_beta   90.00
_cell.angle_gamma   90.00
#
_symmetry.space_group_name_H-M   'P 1'
#
loop_
_entity.id
_entity.type
_entity.pdbx_description
1 polymer ?
#
loop_
_entity_poly.entity_id
_entity_poly.type
_entity_poly.pdbx_seq_one_letter_code
_entity_poly.pdbx_strand_id
1 'polypeptide(L)'
;MKLDEIAVTLADLFGEADVVAIAPGSWQVETSGFRLLVLLSEDNTWVRVLLPIVPVQEAQPLLEQLLEANFDETQQVRYAVYEGVVWGVFQHNSSTLVSADLKSAIARLVSLYEAGLDDVFNRLIENRIRQIILAAKQQGQSLQTTMQTLERFYAEGLLGEIEQTPEAQAEVIAAWQRQLERLWNES
;
A
#
# COMPACT_ATOMS: atom_id res chain seq x y z
N MET A 1 -24.30 -12.58 1.66
CA MET A 1 -23.50 -13.65 1.05
C MET A 1 -23.48 -14.91 1.90
N LYS A 2 -23.84 -16.07 1.31
CA LYS A 2 -23.69 -17.40 1.93
C LYS A 2 -22.32 -18.01 1.63
N LEU A 3 -21.93 -19.08 2.34
CA LEU A 3 -20.65 -19.77 2.10
C LEU A 3 -20.48 -20.23 0.64
N ASP A 4 -21.51 -20.85 0.06
CA ASP A 4 -21.44 -21.34 -1.33
C ASP A 4 -21.25 -20.20 -2.33
N GLU A 5 -21.88 -19.04 -2.08
CA GLU A 5 -21.72 -17.85 -2.92
C GLU A 5 -20.28 -17.30 -2.85
N ILE A 6 -19.64 -17.36 -1.68
CA ILE A 6 -18.23 -16.97 -1.51
C ILE A 6 -17.34 -17.90 -2.31
N ALA A 7 -17.50 -19.22 -2.15
CA ALA A 7 -16.71 -20.21 -2.88
C ALA A 7 -16.84 -20.05 -4.40
N VAL A 8 -18.08 -19.90 -4.90
CA VAL A 8 -18.34 -19.64 -6.33
C VAL A 8 -17.69 -18.33 -6.78
N THR A 9 -17.80 -17.26 -5.99
CA THR A 9 -17.19 -15.96 -6.32
C THR A 9 -15.66 -16.04 -6.40
N LEU A 10 -15.03 -16.84 -5.54
CA LEU A 10 -13.57 -17.06 -5.59
C LEU A 10 -13.17 -17.91 -6.80
N ALA A 11 -13.91 -18.98 -7.08
CA ALA A 11 -13.67 -19.83 -8.25
C ALA A 11 -13.86 -19.05 -9.57
N ASP A 12 -14.84 -18.15 -9.65
CA ASP A 12 -15.03 -17.24 -10.78
C ASP A 12 -13.83 -16.30 -11.01
N LEU A 13 -13.17 -15.86 -9.93
CA LEU A 13 -12.07 -14.89 -9.99
C LEU A 13 -10.74 -15.54 -10.33
N PHE A 14 -10.46 -16.71 -9.75
CA PHE A 14 -9.13 -17.33 -9.77
C PHE A 14 -9.10 -18.67 -10.49
N GLY A 15 -10.25 -19.29 -10.74
CA GLY A 15 -10.35 -20.67 -11.20
C GLY A 15 -10.37 -21.66 -10.03
N GLU A 16 -11.12 -22.76 -10.18
CA GLU A 16 -11.31 -23.76 -9.12
C GLU A 16 -10.00 -24.42 -8.66
N ALA A 17 -9.02 -24.54 -9.56
CA ALA A 17 -7.73 -25.17 -9.25
C ALA A 17 -6.90 -24.37 -8.23
N ASP A 18 -7.08 -23.05 -8.18
CA ASP A 18 -6.29 -22.15 -7.35
C ASP A 18 -6.98 -21.84 -6.01
N VAL A 19 -8.22 -22.32 -5.80
CA VAL A 19 -9.02 -22.09 -4.59
C VAL A 19 -9.09 -23.36 -3.74
N VAL A 20 -8.43 -23.34 -2.60
CA VAL A 20 -8.37 -24.47 -1.65
C VAL A 20 -9.19 -24.18 -0.41
N ALA A 21 -10.15 -25.04 -0.08
CA ALA A 21 -10.83 -25.00 1.22
C ALA A 21 -9.89 -25.57 2.30
N ILE A 22 -9.50 -24.73 3.26
CA ILE A 22 -8.54 -25.10 4.32
C ILE A 22 -9.23 -25.46 5.65
N ALA A 23 -10.45 -24.94 5.87
CA ALA A 23 -11.32 -25.27 6.99
C ALA A 23 -12.77 -24.88 6.62
N PRO A 24 -13.79 -25.33 7.37
CA PRO A 24 -15.16 -24.84 7.18
C PRO A 24 -15.21 -23.30 7.23
N GLY A 25 -15.75 -22.69 6.17
CA GLY A 25 -15.81 -21.22 6.05
C GLY A 25 -14.46 -20.54 5.80
N SER A 26 -13.41 -21.29 5.47
CA SER A 26 -12.08 -20.73 5.20
C SER A 26 -11.50 -21.25 3.89
N TRP A 27 -10.99 -20.33 3.08
CA TRP A 27 -10.38 -20.61 1.79
C TRP A 27 -9.01 -19.96 1.69
N GLN A 28 -8.12 -20.62 0.96
CA GLN A 28 -6.84 -20.10 0.53
C GLN A 28 -6.81 -20.07 -0.99
N VAL A 29 -6.47 -18.92 -1.55
CA VAL A 29 -6.20 -18.76 -2.98
C VAL A 29 -4.70 -18.76 -3.16
N GLU A 30 -4.19 -19.70 -3.95
CA GLU A 30 -2.76 -19.82 -4.27
C GLU A 30 -2.56 -19.42 -5.74
N THR A 31 -1.89 -18.30 -5.98
CA THR A 31 -1.49 -17.87 -7.33
C THR A 31 0.02 -17.95 -7.47
N SER A 32 0.54 -17.73 -8.68
CA SER A 32 1.99 -17.62 -8.88
C SER A 32 2.61 -16.40 -8.20
N GLY A 33 1.81 -15.36 -7.92
CA GLY A 33 2.30 -14.07 -7.43
C GLY A 33 2.04 -13.83 -5.94
N PHE A 34 0.94 -14.34 -5.40
CA PHE A 34 0.51 -14.09 -4.03
C PHE A 34 -0.37 -15.21 -3.47
N ARG A 35 -0.51 -15.21 -2.15
CA ARG A 35 -1.44 -16.07 -1.41
C ARG A 35 -2.47 -15.22 -0.67
N LEU A 36 -3.75 -15.45 -0.94
CA LEU A 36 -4.86 -14.72 -0.33
C LEU A 36 -5.69 -15.65 0.56
N LEU A 37 -6.04 -15.20 1.76
CA LEU A 37 -6.85 -15.96 2.70
C LEU A 37 -8.23 -15.33 2.82
N VAL A 38 -9.27 -16.15 2.80
CA VAL A 38 -10.66 -15.74 3.04
C VAL A 38 -11.17 -16.52 4.23
N LEU A 39 -11.53 -15.82 5.30
CA LEU A 39 -11.93 -16.39 6.57
C LEU A 39 -13.33 -15.90 6.92
N LEU A 40 -14.21 -16.82 7.25
CA LEU A 40 -15.51 -16.54 7.85
C LEU A 40 -15.38 -16.68 9.38
N SER A 41 -15.98 -15.77 10.13
CA SER A 41 -16.04 -15.87 11.59
C SER A 41 -16.80 -17.13 12.04
N GLU A 42 -16.55 -17.60 13.26
CA GLU A 42 -17.15 -18.83 13.80
C GLU A 42 -18.68 -18.81 13.78
N ASP A 43 -19.28 -17.63 13.97
CA ASP A 43 -20.73 -17.40 13.93
C ASP A 43 -21.27 -17.12 12.51
N ASN A 44 -20.40 -17.19 11.50
CA ASN A 44 -20.69 -16.92 10.09
C ASN A 44 -21.18 -15.50 9.76
N THR A 45 -20.98 -14.52 10.66
CA THR A 45 -21.48 -13.15 10.47
C THR A 45 -20.49 -12.20 9.80
N TRP A 46 -19.18 -12.52 9.78
CA TRP A 46 -18.14 -11.67 9.24
C TRP A 46 -17.21 -12.41 8.28
N VAL A 47 -17.05 -11.86 7.08
CA VAL A 47 -16.03 -12.28 6.13
C VAL A 47 -14.82 -11.38 6.31
N ARG A 48 -13.63 -11.99 6.37
CA ARG A 48 -12.34 -11.31 6.33
C ARG A 48 -11.53 -11.84 5.15
N VAL A 49 -10.98 -10.95 4.34
CA VAL A 49 -10.01 -11.28 3.30
C VAL A 49 -8.67 -10.68 3.70
N LEU A 50 -7.62 -11.48 3.65
CA LEU A 50 -6.27 -11.14 4.08
C LEU A 50 -5.29 -11.40 2.95
N LEU A 51 -4.42 -10.43 2.69
CA LEU A 51 -3.33 -10.55 1.74
C LEU A 51 -2.05 -10.02 2.38
N PRO A 52 -1.01 -10.85 2.58
CA PRO A 52 0.27 -10.39 3.13
C PRO A 52 0.97 -9.52 2.09
N ILE A 53 1.48 -8.36 2.51
CA ILE A 53 2.11 -7.39 1.61
C ILE A 53 3.63 -7.44 1.79
N VAL A 54 4.12 -7.04 2.97
CA VAL A 54 5.56 -7.02 3.28
C VAL A 54 5.81 -7.33 4.76
N PRO A 55 7.01 -7.80 5.14
CA PRO A 55 7.43 -7.83 6.53
C PRO A 55 7.34 -6.45 7.18
N VAL A 56 6.92 -6.40 8.46
CA VAL A 56 6.77 -5.13 9.18
C VAL A 56 8.09 -4.38 9.30
N GLN A 57 9.22 -5.09 9.31
CA GLN A 57 10.55 -4.48 9.39
C GLN A 57 10.84 -3.57 8.19
N GLU A 58 10.37 -3.94 6.99
CA GLU A 58 10.54 -3.14 5.78
C GLU A 58 9.59 -1.93 5.77
N ALA A 59 8.38 -2.10 6.30
CA ALA A 59 7.37 -1.04 6.38
C ALA A 59 7.54 -0.11 7.60
N GLN A 60 8.43 -0.42 8.55
CA GLN A 60 8.58 0.28 9.81
C GLN A 60 8.69 1.81 9.67
N PRO A 61 9.46 2.37 8.72
CA PRO A 61 9.57 3.82 8.53
C PRO A 61 8.30 4.47 7.95
N LEU A 62 7.40 3.66 7.39
CA LEU A 62 6.22 4.09 6.63
C LEU A 62 4.90 3.78 7.35
N LEU A 63 4.92 3.26 8.58
CA LEU A 63 3.71 2.84 9.29
C LEU A 63 2.70 3.97 9.47
N GLU A 64 3.15 5.18 9.76
CA GLU A 64 2.27 6.35 9.87
C GLU A 64 1.60 6.64 8.52
N GLN A 65 2.35 6.59 7.42
CA GLN A 65 1.83 6.87 6.08
C GLN A 65 0.89 5.74 5.60
N LEU A 66 1.11 4.50 6.02
CA LEU A 66 0.15 3.41 5.80
C LEU A 66 -1.16 3.65 6.55
N LEU A 67 -1.12 4.21 7.75
CA LEU A 67 -2.31 4.60 8.52
C LEU A 67 -3.01 5.84 7.93
N GLU A 68 -2.26 6.79 7.37
CA GLU A 68 -2.83 7.91 6.62
C GLU A 68 -3.51 7.42 5.34
N ALA A 69 -2.87 6.51 4.59
CA ALA A 69 -3.45 5.92 3.38
C ALA A 69 -4.78 5.22 3.66
N ASN A 70 -4.91 4.59 4.83
CA ASN A 70 -6.14 3.96 5.30
C ASN A 70 -7.32 4.93 5.43
N PHE A 71 -7.06 6.22 5.57
CA PHE A 71 -8.09 7.23 5.75
C PHE A 71 -8.77 7.59 4.43
N ASP A 72 -7.99 7.90 3.37
CA ASP A 72 -8.52 8.46 2.13
C ASP A 72 -8.37 7.54 0.90
N GLU A 73 -7.41 6.61 0.88
CA GLU A 73 -6.95 6.00 -0.38
C GLU A 73 -7.30 4.53 -0.51
N THR A 74 -7.23 3.77 0.58
CA THR A 74 -7.47 2.32 0.53
C THR A 74 -8.95 1.95 0.39
N GLN A 75 -9.85 2.94 0.49
CA GLN A 75 -11.30 2.78 0.34
C GLN A 75 -11.86 1.69 1.28
N GLN A 76 -12.39 0.59 0.73
CA GLN A 76 -12.99 -0.50 1.49
C GLN A 76 -11.98 -1.45 2.15
N VAL A 77 -10.70 -1.38 1.79
CA VAL A 77 -9.65 -2.23 2.37
C VAL A 77 -8.76 -1.41 3.30
N ARG A 78 -7.94 -2.05 4.12
CA ARG A 78 -7.03 -1.38 5.07
C ARG A 78 -5.71 -2.12 5.22
N TYR A 79 -4.63 -1.39 5.41
CA TYR A 79 -3.39 -1.91 5.97
C TYR A 79 -3.57 -2.23 7.46
N ALA A 80 -3.05 -3.38 7.91
CA ALA A 80 -3.00 -3.79 9.31
C ALA A 80 -1.69 -4.52 9.60
N VAL A 81 -1.23 -4.47 10.84
CA VAL A 81 -0.03 -5.21 11.28
C VAL A 81 -0.46 -6.39 12.14
N TYR A 82 -0.01 -7.59 11.80
CA TYR A 82 -0.24 -8.80 12.59
C TYR A 82 0.89 -9.81 12.36
N GLU A 83 1.40 -10.41 13.45
CA GLU A 83 2.45 -11.45 13.39
C GLU A 83 3.69 -11.05 12.57
N GLY A 84 4.14 -9.80 12.71
CA GLY A 84 5.34 -9.31 12.03
C GLY A 84 5.18 -9.02 10.53
N VAL A 85 3.95 -9.00 10.02
CA VAL A 85 3.63 -8.75 8.60
C VAL A 85 2.63 -7.60 8.50
N VAL A 86 2.82 -6.76 7.47
CA VAL A 86 1.79 -5.81 7.01
C VAL A 86 0.84 -6.55 6.07
N TRP A 87 -0.44 -6.51 6.40
CA TRP A 87 -1.52 -7.15 5.67
C TRP A 87 -2.40 -6.11 5.01
N GLY A 88 -2.83 -6.37 3.79
CA GLY A 88 -4.06 -5.83 3.24
C GLY A 88 -5.25 -6.61 3.79
N VAL A 89 -6.23 -5.90 4.36
CA VAL A 89 -7.38 -6.49 5.03
C VAL A 89 -8.67 -5.89 4.48
N PHE A 90 -9.59 -6.75 4.09
CA PHE A 90 -11.00 -6.39 3.90
C PHE A 90 -11.83 -7.14 4.95
N GLN A 91 -12.74 -6.43 5.62
CA GLN A 91 -13.67 -7.06 6.57
C GLN A 91 -15.08 -6.52 6.35
N HIS A 92 -16.05 -7.42 6.21
CA HIS A 92 -17.43 -7.04 5.92
C HIS A 92 -18.43 -8.01 6.56
N ASN A 93 -19.59 -7.49 6.94
CA ASN A 93 -20.66 -8.34 7.44
C ASN A 93 -21.18 -9.22 6.30
N SER A 94 -21.27 -10.53 6.54
CA SER A 94 -21.69 -11.49 5.52
C SER A 94 -23.12 -11.24 5.06
N SER A 95 -24.01 -10.72 5.91
CA SER A 95 -25.43 -10.52 5.58
C SER A 95 -25.65 -9.47 4.49
N THR A 96 -24.80 -8.44 4.44
CA THR A 96 -24.89 -7.33 3.48
C THR A 96 -23.88 -7.43 2.34
N LEU A 97 -22.92 -8.35 2.42
CA LEU A 97 -21.94 -8.56 1.36
C LEU A 97 -22.61 -9.15 0.11
N VAL A 98 -22.34 -8.53 -1.04
CA VAL A 98 -22.68 -9.05 -2.37
C VAL A 98 -21.42 -9.41 -3.15
N SER A 99 -21.54 -10.29 -4.15
CA SER A 99 -20.39 -10.76 -4.95
C SER A 99 -19.60 -9.62 -5.61
N ALA A 100 -20.27 -8.57 -6.08
CA ALA A 100 -19.60 -7.42 -6.70
C ALA A 100 -18.64 -6.71 -5.73
N ASP A 101 -19.06 -6.53 -4.48
CA ASP A 101 -18.25 -5.89 -3.44
C ASP A 101 -17.05 -6.75 -3.06
N LEU A 102 -17.24 -8.07 -2.96
CA LEU A 102 -16.15 -9.00 -2.70
C LEU A 102 -15.12 -9.00 -3.84
N LYS A 103 -15.58 -9.05 -5.11
CA LYS A 103 -14.71 -8.95 -6.29
C LYS A 103 -13.94 -7.63 -6.30
N SER A 104 -14.61 -6.51 -6.01
CA SER A 104 -13.99 -5.18 -5.96
C SER A 104 -12.96 -5.07 -4.82
N ALA A 105 -13.28 -5.57 -3.63
CA ALA A 105 -12.37 -5.57 -2.50
C ALA A 105 -11.11 -6.41 -2.76
N ILE A 106 -11.25 -7.59 -3.38
CA ILE A 106 -10.12 -8.44 -3.76
C ILE A 106 -9.25 -7.72 -4.81
N ALA A 107 -9.84 -7.12 -5.84
CA ALA A 107 -9.08 -6.35 -6.83
C ALA A 107 -8.31 -5.19 -6.18
N ARG A 108 -8.91 -4.50 -5.21
CA ARG A 108 -8.24 -3.43 -4.46
C ARG A 108 -7.10 -3.99 -3.59
N LEU A 109 -7.28 -5.12 -2.92
CA LEU A 109 -6.22 -5.78 -2.15
C LEU A 109 -5.02 -6.15 -3.04
N VAL A 110 -5.28 -6.75 -4.20
CA VAL A 110 -4.24 -7.11 -5.17
C VAL A 110 -3.51 -5.86 -5.67
N SER A 111 -4.22 -4.78 -5.96
CA SER A 111 -3.60 -3.50 -6.34
C SER A 111 -2.68 -2.95 -5.23
N LEU A 112 -3.07 -3.05 -3.95
CA LEU A 112 -2.18 -2.65 -2.85
C LEU A 112 -0.96 -3.56 -2.70
N TYR A 113 -1.14 -4.85 -2.98
CA TYR A 113 -0.03 -5.82 -2.97
C TYR A 113 0.97 -5.54 -4.09
N GLU A 114 0.49 -5.31 -5.31
CA GLU A 114 1.33 -4.99 -6.47
C GLU A 114 2.08 -3.66 -6.30
N ALA A 115 1.45 -2.67 -5.66
CA ALA A 115 2.09 -1.40 -5.33
C ALA A 115 3.10 -1.50 -4.17
N GLY A 116 3.01 -2.52 -3.31
CA GLY A 116 3.88 -2.71 -2.16
C GLY A 116 3.94 -1.47 -1.25
N LEU A 117 5.14 -0.90 -1.10
CA LEU A 117 5.38 0.33 -0.34
C LEU A 117 5.55 1.57 -1.23
N ASP A 118 5.56 1.43 -2.55
CA ASP A 118 5.97 2.47 -3.48
C ASP A 118 5.02 3.67 -3.45
N ASP A 119 3.70 3.44 -3.46
CA ASP A 119 2.70 4.51 -3.43
C ASP A 119 2.79 5.35 -2.14
N VAL A 120 3.08 4.69 -1.03
CA VAL A 120 3.18 5.30 0.30
C VAL A 120 4.50 6.07 0.41
N PHE A 121 5.58 5.48 -0.10
CA PHE A 121 6.89 6.11 -0.16
C PHE A 121 6.87 7.37 -1.05
N ASN A 122 6.31 7.28 -2.26
CA ASN A 122 6.22 8.41 -3.19
C ASN A 122 5.45 9.58 -2.59
N ARG A 123 4.39 9.32 -1.80
CA ARG A 123 3.66 10.37 -1.08
C ARG A 123 4.46 10.97 0.07
N LEU A 124 5.19 10.15 0.84
CA LEU A 124 6.09 10.67 1.87
C LEU A 124 7.10 11.65 1.28
N ILE A 125 7.69 11.29 0.14
CA ILE A 125 8.64 12.14 -0.58
C ILE A 125 7.94 13.42 -1.04
N GLU A 126 6.76 13.32 -1.67
CA GLU A 126 6.02 14.51 -2.12
C GLU A 126 5.73 15.47 -0.96
N ASN A 127 5.20 14.96 0.15
CA ASN A 127 4.87 15.76 1.32
C ASN A 127 6.11 16.44 1.91
N ARG A 128 7.24 15.73 1.98
CA ARG A 128 8.52 16.31 2.42
C ARG A 128 9.01 17.40 1.47
N ILE A 129 8.95 17.18 0.16
CA ILE A 129 9.31 18.20 -0.84
C ILE A 129 8.43 19.44 -0.66
N ARG A 130 7.12 19.29 -0.47
CA ARG A 130 6.21 20.43 -0.19
C ARG A 130 6.62 21.21 1.06
N GLN A 131 6.97 20.53 2.15
CA GLN A 131 7.45 21.20 3.37
C GLN A 131 8.77 21.95 3.14
N ILE A 132 9.70 21.37 2.39
CA ILE A 132 10.96 22.01 2.01
C ILE A 132 10.69 23.29 1.19
N ILE A 133 9.78 23.22 0.21
CA ILE A 133 9.39 24.37 -0.61
C ILE A 133 8.79 25.48 0.25
N LEU A 134 7.88 25.14 1.16
CA LEU A 134 7.24 26.11 2.06
C LEU A 134 8.28 26.82 2.94
N ALA A 135 9.19 26.07 3.56
CA ALA A 135 10.27 26.63 4.37
C ALA A 135 11.23 27.51 3.55
N ALA A 136 11.59 27.06 2.35
CA ALA A 136 12.47 27.81 1.45
C ALA A 136 11.85 29.14 1.00
N LYS A 137 10.57 29.14 0.60
CA LYS A 137 9.85 30.36 0.21
C LYS A 137 9.72 31.35 1.37
N GLN A 138 9.47 30.88 2.59
CA GLN A 138 9.46 31.73 3.79
C GLN A 138 10.81 32.38 4.08
N GLN A 139 11.90 31.68 3.75
CA GLN A 139 13.27 32.19 3.89
C GLN A 139 13.74 33.02 2.68
N GLY A 140 12.90 33.22 1.66
CA GLY A 140 13.26 33.93 0.43
C GLY A 140 14.31 33.20 -0.42
N GLN A 141 14.45 31.89 -0.25
CA GLN A 141 15.39 31.08 -1.03
C GLN A 141 14.91 30.88 -2.46
N SER A 142 15.87 30.74 -3.37
CA SER A 142 15.59 30.39 -4.78
C SER A 142 15.43 28.89 -4.95
N LEU A 143 14.73 28.49 -6.02
CA LEU A 143 14.59 27.10 -6.45
C LEU A 143 15.94 26.37 -6.48
N GLN A 144 16.98 27.00 -7.04
CA GLN A 144 18.31 26.40 -7.17
C GLN A 144 18.96 26.11 -5.81
N THR A 145 18.81 27.00 -4.84
CA THR A 145 19.31 26.81 -3.46
C THR A 145 18.55 25.70 -2.74
N THR A 146 17.24 25.62 -2.94
CA THR A 146 16.40 24.56 -2.37
C THR A 146 16.77 23.20 -2.96
N MET A 147 17.08 23.14 -4.26
CA MET A 147 17.49 21.92 -4.95
C MET A 147 18.82 21.36 -4.40
N GLN A 148 19.80 22.24 -4.14
CA GLN A 148 21.05 21.85 -3.48
C GLN A 148 20.84 21.35 -2.04
N THR A 149 19.86 21.92 -1.32
CA THR A 149 19.53 21.49 0.03
C THR A 149 18.87 20.10 0.02
N LEU A 150 18.02 19.82 -0.97
CA LEU A 150 17.38 18.53 -1.16
C LEU A 150 18.41 17.41 -1.42
N GLU A 151 19.37 17.67 -2.32
CA GLU A 151 20.48 16.74 -2.60
C GLU A 151 21.29 16.42 -1.33
N ARG A 152 21.53 17.41 -0.49
CA ARG A 152 22.20 17.21 0.80
C ARG A 152 21.38 16.33 1.74
N PHE A 153 20.07 16.55 1.86
CA PHE A 153 19.21 15.72 2.70
C PHE A 153 19.11 14.27 2.21
N TYR A 154 19.21 14.05 0.90
CA TYR A 154 19.33 12.71 0.35
C TYR A 154 20.66 12.06 0.75
N ALA A 155 21.78 12.77 0.56
CA ALA A 155 23.11 12.27 0.93
C ALA A 155 23.25 11.98 2.44
N GLU A 156 22.48 12.67 3.28
CA GLU A 156 22.43 12.47 4.73
C GLU A 156 21.46 11.34 5.15
N GLY A 157 20.79 10.66 4.22
CA GLY A 157 19.85 9.57 4.50
C GLY A 157 18.53 10.03 5.14
N LEU A 158 18.30 11.34 5.25
CA LEU A 158 17.16 11.92 5.97
C LEU A 158 15.82 11.75 5.24
N LEU A 159 15.86 11.36 3.96
CA LEU A 159 14.70 11.17 3.10
C LEU A 159 14.40 9.69 2.79
N GLY A 160 15.10 8.76 3.45
CA GLY A 160 14.96 7.31 3.29
C GLY A 160 16.13 6.71 2.50
N GLU A 161 16.80 5.72 3.10
CA GLU A 161 17.79 4.89 2.40
C GLU A 161 17.04 3.80 1.64
N ILE A 162 16.86 3.96 0.33
CA ILE A 162 16.26 2.87 -0.48
C ILE A 162 17.29 2.15 -1.35
N GLU A 163 18.42 2.77 -1.72
CA GLU A 163 19.28 2.14 -2.74
C GLU A 163 20.78 2.26 -2.47
N GLN A 164 21.46 1.12 -2.55
CA GLN A 164 22.89 0.96 -2.26
C GLN A 164 23.78 1.20 -3.48
N THR A 165 23.23 1.30 -4.69
CA THR A 165 24.02 1.50 -5.92
C THR A 165 24.06 2.98 -6.33
N PRO A 166 25.23 3.49 -6.76
CA PRO A 166 25.36 4.89 -7.21
C PRO A 166 24.46 5.27 -8.40
N GLU A 167 24.14 4.29 -9.25
CA GLU A 167 23.29 4.49 -10.43
C GLU A 167 21.83 4.72 -10.04
N ALA A 168 21.32 3.93 -9.10
CA ALA A 168 19.96 4.03 -8.62
C ALA A 168 19.78 5.31 -7.77
N GLN A 169 20.80 5.68 -6.99
CA GLN A 169 20.88 6.99 -6.33
C GLN A 169 20.74 8.18 -7.29
N ALA A 170 21.38 8.13 -8.45
CA ALA A 170 21.29 9.20 -9.44
C ALA A 170 19.88 9.30 -10.05
N GLU A 171 19.22 8.17 -10.30
CA GLU A 171 17.84 8.15 -10.80
C GLU A 171 16.85 8.71 -9.77
N VAL A 172 17.00 8.35 -8.50
CA VAL A 172 16.18 8.88 -7.39
C VAL A 172 16.34 10.38 -7.26
N ILE A 173 17.58 10.90 -7.23
CA ILE A 173 17.85 12.34 -7.17
C ILE A 173 17.21 13.05 -8.37
N ALA A 174 17.35 12.51 -9.58
CA ALA A 174 16.79 13.11 -10.79
C ALA A 174 15.24 13.09 -10.79
N ALA A 175 14.62 12.07 -10.21
CA ALA A 175 13.17 12.04 -10.00
C ALA A 175 12.73 13.13 -9.01
N TRP A 176 13.47 13.31 -7.92
CA TRP A 176 13.16 14.28 -6.89
C TRP A 176 13.35 15.73 -7.35
N GLN A 177 14.41 16.02 -8.11
CA GLN A 177 14.61 17.33 -8.74
C GLN A 177 13.44 17.71 -9.64
N ARG A 178 13.00 16.79 -10.51
CA ARG A 178 11.83 17.00 -11.37
C ARG A 178 10.56 17.26 -10.56
N GLN A 179 10.38 16.53 -9.46
CA GLN A 179 9.22 16.70 -8.60
C GLN A 179 9.25 18.04 -7.85
N LEU A 180 10.41 18.45 -7.34
CA LEU A 180 10.58 19.76 -6.70
C LEU A 180 10.30 20.90 -7.68
N GLU A 181 10.84 20.83 -8.90
CA GLU A 181 10.60 21.83 -9.94
C GLU A 181 9.10 21.94 -10.29
N ARG A 182 8.42 20.80 -10.45
CA ARG A 182 6.96 20.77 -10.66
C ARG A 182 6.23 21.45 -9.51
N LEU A 183 6.48 21.03 -8.27
CA LEU A 183 5.78 21.52 -7.09
C LEU A 183 6.06 23.00 -6.77
N TRP A 184 7.26 23.49 -7.11
CA TRP A 184 7.63 24.89 -6.91
C TRP A 184 6.75 25.86 -7.69
N ASN A 185 6.35 25.45 -8.90
CA ASN A 185 5.50 26.21 -9.81
C ASN A 185 4.00 26.10 -9.47
N GLU A 186 3.60 25.06 -8.76
CA GLU A 186 2.22 24.86 -8.27
C GLU A 186 1.92 25.64 -6.98
N SER A 187 2.96 25.94 -6.20
CA SER A 187 2.90 26.60 -4.89
C SER A 187 3.22 28.09 -4.98
#